data_AF-H3SIV2-F1
#
_entry.id   AF-H3SIV2-F1
#
_cell.length_a   1.000
_cell.length_b   1.000
_cell.length_c   1.000
_cell.angle_alpha   90.00
_cell.angle_beta   90.00
_cell.angle_gamma   90.00
#
_symmetry.space_group_name_H-M   'P 1'
#
loop_
_entity.id
_entity.type
_entity.pdbx_description
1 polymer ?
#
loop_
_entity_poly.entity_id
_entity_poly.type
_entity_poly.pdbx_seq_one_letter_code
_entity_poly.pdbx_strand_id
1 'polypeptide(L)'
;MFQQIIDFFMNYGAWGLFIHSFADAVIFPIPAFFLQVSLSLLDPSNALWLATIGYIACLLGTPIGYLIGKGLGHSIMYKFLKKEWVDSATEMFKKRGEAAILIGSFTPIPFKVFTILSGCLKFPLWRLIAYAALGRAVKFYAIGLLFYLYGRSAEGMVHKVSLYIFLIAVPIIVVFLLLRKRYLKRKEAAAAQTIEQSSNNI
;
A
#
# COMPACT_ATOMS: atom_id res chain seq x y z
N MET A 1 22.02 -14.99 -3.83
CA MET A 1 20.61 -15.42 -3.66
C MET A 1 19.60 -14.33 -4.03
N PHE A 2 19.61 -13.14 -3.41
CA PHE A 2 18.64 -12.06 -3.72
C PHE A 2 18.67 -11.63 -5.20
N GLN A 3 19.85 -11.34 -5.74
CA GLN A 3 19.97 -10.92 -7.15
C GLN A 3 19.55 -12.03 -8.12
N GLN A 4 19.93 -13.28 -7.89
CA GLN A 4 19.53 -14.41 -8.74
C GLN A 4 18.00 -14.56 -8.87
N ILE A 5 17.24 -14.28 -7.80
CA ILE A 5 15.78 -14.30 -7.85
C ILE A 5 15.25 -13.16 -8.71
N ILE A 6 15.82 -11.95 -8.54
CA ILE A 6 15.45 -10.79 -9.35
C ILE A 6 15.78 -11.03 -10.82
N ASP A 7 16.98 -11.51 -11.14
CA ASP A 7 17.44 -11.80 -12.50
C ASP A 7 16.55 -12.85 -13.17
N PHE A 8 16.14 -13.88 -12.41
CA PHE A 8 15.19 -14.89 -12.89
C PHE A 8 13.87 -14.24 -13.32
N PHE A 9 13.25 -13.40 -12.47
CA PHE A 9 12.01 -12.72 -12.84
C PHE A 9 12.21 -11.65 -13.93
N MET A 10 13.37 -11.02 -14.00
CA MET A 10 13.70 -10.04 -15.04
C MET A 10 13.70 -10.67 -16.43
N ASN A 11 14.16 -11.93 -16.57
CA ASN A 11 14.13 -12.65 -17.85
C ASN A 11 12.71 -12.84 -18.40
N TYR A 12 11.69 -12.84 -17.54
CA TYR A 12 10.28 -12.92 -17.94
C TYR A 12 9.61 -11.55 -18.10
N GLY A 13 10.34 -10.46 -17.88
CA GLY A 13 9.87 -9.08 -18.04
C GLY A 13 8.59 -8.78 -17.27
N ALA A 14 7.56 -8.32 -17.99
CA ALA A 14 6.26 -7.97 -17.44
C ALA A 14 5.56 -9.13 -16.69
N TRP A 15 5.68 -10.37 -17.19
CA TRP A 15 5.10 -11.54 -16.53
C TRP A 15 5.81 -11.87 -15.23
N GLY A 16 7.14 -11.73 -15.21
CA GLY A 16 7.92 -11.88 -13.99
C GLY A 16 7.51 -10.86 -12.93
N LEU A 17 7.29 -9.61 -13.33
CA LEU A 17 6.79 -8.56 -12.45
C LEU A 17 5.40 -8.87 -11.89
N PHE A 18 4.50 -9.39 -12.72
CA PHE A 18 3.15 -9.76 -12.30
C PHE A 18 3.19 -10.85 -11.22
N ILE A 19 3.85 -11.98 -11.52
CA ILE A 19 3.94 -13.13 -10.60
C ILE A 19 4.61 -12.71 -9.29
N HIS A 20 5.71 -11.96 -9.38
CA HIS A 20 6.44 -11.52 -8.22
C HIS A 20 5.66 -10.50 -7.36
N SER A 21 4.96 -9.54 -7.98
CA SER A 21 4.12 -8.56 -7.27
C SER A 21 2.92 -9.20 -6.60
N PHE A 22 2.33 -10.22 -7.24
CA PHE A 22 1.28 -11.02 -6.64
C PHE A 22 1.81 -11.81 -5.44
N ALA A 23 2.94 -12.51 -5.60
CA ALA A 23 3.55 -13.27 -4.52
C ALA A 23 3.99 -12.38 -3.34
N ASP A 24 4.55 -11.20 -3.62
CA ASP A 24 4.93 -10.19 -2.61
C ASP A 24 3.72 -9.71 -1.79
N ALA A 25 2.57 -9.51 -2.44
CA ALA A 25 1.35 -9.11 -1.76
C ALA A 25 0.82 -10.20 -0.81
N VAL A 26 1.12 -11.48 -1.09
CA VAL A 26 0.68 -12.64 -0.33
C VAL A 26 1.63 -12.94 0.82
N ILE A 27 2.83 -13.46 0.55
CA ILE A 27 3.77 -13.98 1.57
C ILE A 27 5.25 -13.76 1.21
N PHE A 28 5.60 -13.40 -0.03
CA PHE A 28 6.98 -13.49 -0.51
C PHE A 28 7.92 -12.46 0.14
N PRO A 29 9.12 -12.82 0.65
CA PRO A 29 9.94 -11.91 1.46
C PRO A 29 10.59 -10.76 0.69
N ILE A 30 10.73 -10.88 -0.64
CA ILE A 30 11.38 -9.87 -1.48
C ILE A 30 10.35 -8.86 -1.98
N PRO A 31 10.53 -7.55 -1.72
CA PRO A 31 9.62 -6.53 -2.20
C PRO A 31 9.62 -6.41 -3.72
N ALA A 32 8.44 -6.50 -4.33
CA ALA A 32 8.29 -6.38 -5.79
C ALA A 32 8.65 -5.00 -6.35
N PHE A 33 8.71 -4.01 -5.46
CA PHE A 33 9.29 -2.70 -5.74
C PHE A 33 10.68 -2.77 -6.38
N PHE A 34 11.56 -3.65 -5.91
CA PHE A 34 12.93 -3.73 -6.44
C PHE A 34 12.93 -4.25 -7.89
N LEU A 35 12.12 -5.26 -8.18
CA LEU A 35 11.98 -5.78 -9.54
C LEU A 35 11.38 -4.75 -10.50
N GLN A 36 10.38 -3.97 -10.05
CA GLN A 36 9.82 -2.89 -10.85
C GLN A 36 10.89 -1.85 -11.20
N VAL A 37 11.71 -1.46 -10.23
CA VAL A 37 12.81 -0.49 -10.44
C VAL A 37 13.79 -1.02 -11.48
N SER A 38 14.24 -2.28 -11.35
CA SER A 38 15.17 -2.88 -12.31
C SER A 38 14.60 -2.95 -13.72
N LEU A 39 13.33 -3.35 -13.89
CA LEU A 39 12.68 -3.41 -15.20
C LEU A 39 12.44 -2.02 -15.80
N SER A 40 12.07 -1.05 -14.96
CA SER A 40 11.87 0.35 -15.40
C SER A 40 13.19 1.04 -15.77
N LEU A 41 14.32 0.58 -15.23
CA LEU A 41 15.65 1.05 -15.61
C LEU A 41 16.09 0.49 -16.97
N LEU A 42 15.78 -0.77 -17.24
CA LEU A 42 16.07 -1.42 -18.52
C LEU A 42 15.24 -0.84 -19.65
N ASP A 43 13.94 -0.63 -19.38
CA ASP A 43 13.00 -0.06 -20.35
C ASP A 43 12.15 1.07 -19.72
N PRO A 44 12.71 2.28 -19.66
CA PRO A 44 12.01 3.43 -19.09
C PRO A 44 10.76 3.83 -19.86
N SER A 45 10.71 3.53 -21.17
CA SER A 45 9.58 3.86 -22.03
C SER A 45 8.30 3.13 -21.61
N ASN A 46 8.46 1.89 -21.12
CA ASN A 46 7.38 1.05 -20.61
C ASN A 46 7.22 1.09 -19.09
N ALA A 47 7.92 1.97 -18.37
CA ALA A 47 7.88 2.03 -16.91
C ALA A 47 6.47 2.25 -16.31
N LEU A 48 5.63 3.06 -16.97
CA LEU A 48 4.23 3.26 -16.56
C LEU A 48 3.37 2.01 -16.79
N TRP A 49 3.64 1.27 -17.86
CA TRP A 49 2.95 0.02 -18.14
C TRP A 49 3.34 -1.05 -17.11
N LEU A 50 4.63 -1.19 -16.82
CA LEU A 50 5.16 -2.06 -15.77
C LEU A 50 4.58 -1.71 -14.39
N ALA A 51 4.48 -0.42 -14.06
CA ALA A 51 3.82 0.03 -12.83
C ALA A 51 2.36 -0.42 -12.74
N THR A 52 1.61 -0.36 -13.84
CA THR A 52 0.22 -0.80 -13.92
C THR A 52 0.10 -2.30 -13.69
N ILE A 53 0.96 -3.10 -14.30
CA ILE A 53 0.99 -4.56 -14.14
C ILE A 53 1.29 -4.94 -12.69
N GLY A 54 2.33 -4.36 -12.09
CA GLY A 54 2.70 -4.61 -10.70
C GLY A 54 1.62 -4.18 -9.72
N TYR A 55 0.97 -3.04 -10.00
CA TYR A 55 -0.17 -2.54 -9.23
C TYR A 55 -1.35 -3.52 -9.25
N ILE A 56 -1.80 -3.95 -10.43
CA ILE A 56 -2.92 -4.89 -10.58
C ILE A 56 -2.59 -6.23 -9.89
N ALA A 57 -1.41 -6.77 -10.14
CA ALA A 57 -0.96 -8.01 -9.51
C ALA A 57 -0.97 -7.93 -7.97
N CYS A 58 -0.47 -6.82 -7.42
CA CYS A 58 -0.49 -6.58 -5.98
C CYS A 58 -1.92 -6.48 -5.43
N LEU A 59 -2.82 -5.81 -6.15
CA LEU A 59 -4.21 -5.67 -5.76
C LEU A 59 -4.95 -7.01 -5.76
N LEU A 60 -4.65 -7.88 -6.72
CA LEU A 60 -5.19 -9.25 -6.78
C LEU A 60 -4.63 -10.17 -5.68
N GLY A 61 -3.37 -9.99 -5.27
CA GLY A 61 -2.77 -10.75 -4.17
C GLY A 61 -3.23 -10.29 -2.78
N THR A 62 -3.69 -9.04 -2.65
CA THR A 62 -4.11 -8.44 -1.37
C THR A 62 -5.26 -9.21 -0.67
N PRO A 63 -6.35 -9.60 -1.36
CA PRO A 63 -7.39 -10.47 -0.79
C PRO A 63 -6.86 -11.79 -0.24
N ILE A 64 -5.90 -12.40 -0.92
CA ILE A 64 -5.32 -13.69 -0.51
C ILE A 64 -4.48 -13.50 0.75
N GLY A 65 -3.63 -12.48 0.81
CA GLY A 65 -2.90 -12.11 2.02
C GLY A 65 -3.82 -11.83 3.22
N TYR A 66 -4.97 -11.20 2.97
CA TYR A 66 -6.00 -10.96 3.98
C TYR A 66 -6.61 -12.27 4.51
N LEU A 67 -6.98 -13.19 3.61
CA LEU A 67 -7.54 -14.49 3.99
C LEU A 67 -6.54 -15.33 4.80
N ILE A 68 -5.28 -15.28 4.40
CA ILE A 68 -4.17 -15.90 5.12
C ILE A 68 -4.06 -15.35 6.54
N GLY A 69 -4.06 -14.01 6.70
CA GLY A 69 -4.06 -13.39 8.03
C GLY A 69 -5.29 -13.76 8.87
N LYS A 70 -6.46 -13.87 8.24
CA LYS A 70 -7.70 -14.29 8.89
C LYS A 70 -7.63 -15.73 9.42
N GLY A 71 -6.94 -16.64 8.72
CA GLY A 71 -6.79 -18.04 9.10
C GLY A 71 -5.62 -18.35 10.05
N LEU A 72 -4.50 -17.65 9.90
CA LEU A 72 -3.27 -17.91 10.64
C LEU A 72 -3.26 -17.37 12.08
N GLY A 73 -4.02 -16.30 12.35
CA GLY A 73 -4.08 -15.67 13.66
C GLY A 73 -2.83 -14.88 14.06
N HIS A 74 -2.92 -14.13 15.16
CA HIS A 74 -1.93 -13.15 15.57
C HIS A 74 -0.58 -13.78 15.99
N SER A 75 -0.59 -14.95 16.63
CA SER A 75 0.62 -15.60 17.15
C SER A 75 1.57 -16.12 16.07
N ILE A 76 1.04 -16.59 14.93
CA ILE A 76 1.88 -17.06 13.83
C ILE A 76 2.59 -15.88 13.13
N MET A 77 2.01 -14.69 13.19
CA MET A 77 2.52 -13.51 12.48
C MET A 77 3.93 -13.13 12.96
N TYR A 78 4.20 -13.26 14.26
CA TYR A 78 5.51 -13.04 14.86
C TYR A 78 6.58 -14.06 14.43
N LYS A 79 6.18 -15.18 13.83
CA LYS A 79 7.08 -16.22 13.33
C LYS A 79 7.53 -15.96 11.89
N PHE A 80 6.69 -15.31 11.08
CA PHE A 80 6.97 -14.99 9.68
C PHE A 80 7.42 -13.55 9.46
N LEU A 81 7.06 -12.63 10.37
CA LEU A 81 7.34 -11.20 10.27
C LEU A 81 8.11 -10.72 11.50
N LYS A 82 8.92 -9.68 11.31
CA LYS A 82 9.67 -9.06 12.42
C LYS A 82 8.70 -8.51 13.45
N LYS A 83 8.97 -8.83 14.73
CA LYS A 83 8.20 -8.37 15.88
C LYS A 83 8.00 -6.85 15.89
N GLU A 84 9.07 -6.09 15.63
CA GLU A 84 9.04 -4.63 15.57
C GLU A 84 8.04 -4.08 14.54
N TRP A 85 7.96 -4.71 13.36
CA TRP A 85 7.03 -4.32 12.30
C TRP A 85 5.59 -4.65 12.67
N VAL A 86 5.38 -5.81 13.27
CA VAL A 86 4.06 -6.24 13.76
C VAL A 86 3.56 -5.31 14.85
N ASP A 87 4.40 -4.99 15.84
CA ASP A 87 4.03 -4.13 16.97
C ASP A 87 3.74 -2.69 16.50
N SER A 88 4.58 -2.14 15.62
CA SER A 88 4.38 -0.81 15.03
C SER A 88 3.09 -0.74 14.21
N ALA A 89 2.85 -1.74 13.35
CA ALA A 89 1.63 -1.80 12.55
C ALA A 89 0.39 -1.96 13.43
N THR A 90 0.48 -2.75 14.51
CA THR A 90 -0.59 -2.94 15.48
C THR A 90 -0.94 -1.65 16.22
N GLU A 91 0.07 -0.87 16.64
CA GLU A 91 -0.16 0.42 17.28
C GLU A 91 -0.86 1.42 16.34
N MET A 92 -0.43 1.46 15.06
CA MET A 92 -1.09 2.27 14.05
C MET A 92 -2.54 1.84 13.83
N PHE A 93 -2.79 0.52 13.74
CA PHE A 93 -4.13 -0.04 13.57
C PHE A 93 -5.05 0.27 14.75
N LYS A 94 -4.53 0.19 16.00
CA LYS A 94 -5.28 0.53 17.22
C LYS A 94 -5.75 1.98 17.22
N LYS A 95 -4.92 2.92 16.73
CA LYS A 95 -5.31 4.32 16.61
C LYS A 95 -6.38 4.51 15.54
N ARG A 96 -6.09 4.09 14.29
CA ARG A 96 -7.01 4.19 13.14
C ARG A 96 -6.63 3.17 12.06
N GLY A 97 -7.37 2.06 11.93
CA GLY A 97 -7.10 1.03 10.92
C GLY A 97 -7.05 1.53 9.47
N GLU A 98 -7.99 2.41 9.07
CA GLU A 98 -8.00 3.01 7.72
C GLU A 98 -6.74 3.83 7.43
N ALA A 99 -6.36 4.68 8.40
CA ALA A 99 -5.17 5.52 8.28
C ALA A 99 -3.90 4.67 8.35
N ALA A 100 -3.90 3.58 9.13
CA ALA A 100 -2.76 2.69 9.26
C ALA A 100 -2.39 2.02 7.94
N ILE A 101 -3.37 1.56 7.17
CA ILE A 101 -3.16 0.93 5.85
C ILE A 101 -2.60 1.98 4.87
N LEU A 102 -3.20 3.16 4.84
CA LEU A 102 -2.82 4.21 3.92
C LEU A 102 -1.42 4.76 4.24
N ILE A 103 -1.16 5.15 5.49
CA ILE A 103 0.16 5.63 5.96
C ILE A 103 1.20 4.52 5.82
N GLY A 104 0.83 3.28 6.17
CA GLY A 104 1.69 2.09 6.07
C GLY A 104 2.22 1.84 4.66
N SER A 105 1.48 2.24 3.62
CA SER A 105 1.92 2.15 2.22
C SER A 105 3.16 3.01 1.92
N PHE A 106 3.35 4.08 2.69
CA PHE A 106 4.46 5.01 2.55
C PHE A 106 5.61 4.71 3.51
N THR A 107 5.33 4.00 4.61
CA THR A 107 6.38 3.58 5.56
C THR A 107 7.37 2.60 4.94
N PRO A 108 8.59 2.48 5.50
CA PRO A 108 9.53 1.42 5.12
C PRO A 108 9.07 0.02 5.54
N ILE A 109 7.98 -0.09 6.30
CA ILE A 109 7.42 -1.38 6.73
C ILE A 109 6.79 -2.07 5.51
N PRO A 110 7.07 -3.36 5.27
CA PRO A 110 6.45 -4.08 4.16
C PRO A 110 4.93 -4.07 4.26
N PHE A 111 4.25 -3.64 3.19
CA PHE A 111 2.80 -3.50 3.19
C PHE A 111 2.05 -4.81 3.49
N LYS A 112 2.65 -5.97 3.20
CA LYS A 112 2.11 -7.30 3.55
C LYS A 112 1.82 -7.44 5.06
N VAL A 113 2.59 -6.76 5.92
CA VAL A 113 2.36 -6.73 7.38
C VAL A 113 0.99 -6.14 7.67
N PHE A 114 0.65 -5.02 7.02
CA PHE A 114 -0.66 -4.38 7.16
C PHE A 114 -1.78 -5.25 6.55
N THR A 115 -1.53 -5.90 5.41
CA THR A 115 -2.49 -6.82 4.79
C THR A 115 -2.82 -8.00 5.70
N ILE A 116 -1.81 -8.71 6.22
CA ILE A 116 -1.99 -9.88 7.08
C ILE A 116 -2.64 -9.46 8.40
N LEU A 117 -2.16 -8.38 9.02
CA LEU A 117 -2.72 -7.84 10.26
C LEU A 117 -4.19 -7.44 10.08
N SER A 118 -4.57 -6.86 8.95
CA SER A 118 -5.96 -6.52 8.66
C SER A 118 -6.86 -7.78 8.61
N GLY A 119 -6.33 -8.90 8.11
CA GLY A 119 -6.97 -10.21 8.16
C GLY A 119 -7.16 -10.72 9.59
N CYS A 120 -6.10 -10.65 10.40
CA CYS A 120 -6.15 -11.05 11.81
C CYS A 120 -7.17 -10.25 12.62
N LEU A 121 -7.27 -8.93 12.36
CA LEU A 121 -8.20 -8.02 13.02
C LEU A 121 -9.62 -8.04 12.43
N LYS A 122 -9.90 -8.90 11.43
CA LYS A 122 -11.18 -8.97 10.71
C LYS A 122 -11.62 -7.61 10.14
N PHE A 123 -10.67 -6.81 9.67
CA PHE A 123 -10.95 -5.50 9.09
C PHE A 123 -11.72 -5.65 7.77
N PRO A 124 -12.72 -4.80 7.45
CA PRO A 124 -13.48 -4.93 6.19
C PRO A 124 -12.58 -4.94 4.96
N LEU A 125 -12.56 -6.06 4.24
CA LEU A 125 -11.71 -6.30 3.06
C LEU A 125 -11.90 -5.25 1.97
N TRP A 126 -13.13 -4.77 1.75
CA TRP A 126 -13.39 -3.71 0.77
C TRP A 126 -12.69 -2.39 1.12
N ARG A 127 -12.60 -2.04 2.41
CA ARG A 127 -11.87 -0.85 2.86
C ARG A 127 -10.37 -1.07 2.71
N LEU A 128 -9.88 -2.26 3.05
CA LEU A 128 -8.48 -2.63 2.82
C LEU A 128 -8.10 -2.43 1.35
N ILE A 129 -8.87 -2.99 0.42
CA ILE A 129 -8.60 -2.87 -1.01
C ILE A 129 -8.63 -1.40 -1.45
N ALA A 130 -9.61 -0.61 -1.01
CA ALA A 130 -9.69 0.80 -1.38
C ALA A 130 -8.47 1.62 -0.90
N TYR A 131 -8.05 1.45 0.36
CA TYR A 131 -6.89 2.16 0.89
C TYR A 131 -5.56 1.60 0.35
N ALA A 132 -5.48 0.29 0.14
CA ALA A 132 -4.34 -0.37 -0.51
C ALA A 132 -4.18 0.11 -1.95
N ALA A 133 -5.28 0.18 -2.71
CA ALA A 133 -5.32 0.67 -4.08
C ALA A 133 -4.72 2.08 -4.15
N LEU A 134 -5.17 2.99 -3.30
CA LEU A 134 -4.65 4.36 -3.26
C LEU A 134 -3.16 4.40 -2.91
N GLY A 135 -2.74 3.75 -1.82
CA GLY A 135 -1.35 3.78 -1.37
C GLY A 135 -0.38 3.11 -2.36
N ARG A 136 -0.80 1.97 -2.94
CA ARG A 136 0.00 1.24 -3.94
C ARG A 136 0.03 1.98 -5.28
N ALA A 137 -1.09 2.54 -5.74
CA ALA A 137 -1.10 3.32 -6.97
C ALA A 137 -0.08 4.47 -6.89
N VAL A 138 -0.12 5.27 -5.82
CA VAL A 138 0.85 6.36 -5.65
C VAL A 138 2.28 5.84 -5.71
N LYS A 139 2.61 4.75 -5.00
CA LYS A 139 3.96 4.20 -4.98
C LYS A 139 4.40 3.69 -6.36
N PHE A 140 3.65 2.76 -6.94
CA PHE A 140 3.98 2.12 -8.23
C PHE A 140 4.06 3.16 -9.36
N TYR A 141 3.09 4.06 -9.47
CA TYR A 141 3.07 5.08 -10.52
C TYR A 141 4.06 6.20 -10.30
N ALA A 142 4.37 6.60 -9.06
CA ALA A 142 5.42 7.61 -8.83
C ALA A 142 6.78 7.13 -9.33
N ILE A 143 7.10 5.85 -9.12
CA ILE A 143 8.33 5.23 -9.64
C ILE A 143 8.26 5.11 -11.16
N GLY A 144 7.14 4.60 -11.69
CA GLY A 144 6.95 4.46 -13.12
C GLY A 144 7.11 5.80 -13.86
N LEU A 145 6.54 6.87 -13.30
CA LEU A 145 6.63 8.22 -13.84
C LEU A 145 8.05 8.79 -13.72
N LEU A 146 8.74 8.53 -12.60
CA LEU A 146 10.13 8.94 -12.43
C LEU A 146 11.03 8.36 -13.52
N PHE A 147 10.94 7.04 -13.76
CA PHE A 147 11.70 6.39 -14.81
C PHE A 147 11.25 6.81 -16.20
N TYR A 148 9.95 6.98 -16.43
CA TYR A 148 9.43 7.46 -17.70
C TYR A 148 9.95 8.85 -18.10
N LEU A 149 10.10 9.77 -17.13
CA LEU A 149 10.57 11.13 -17.38
C LEU A 149 12.10 11.26 -17.38
N TYR A 150 12.79 10.63 -16.42
CA TYR A 150 14.23 10.82 -16.19
C TYR A 150 15.09 9.68 -16.73
N GLY A 151 14.48 8.60 -17.22
CA GLY A 151 15.19 7.46 -17.79
C GLY A 151 16.18 6.82 -16.82
N ARG A 152 17.37 6.47 -17.33
CA ARG A 152 18.44 5.85 -16.54
C ARG A 152 19.06 6.80 -15.49
N SER A 153 18.94 8.10 -15.66
CA SER A 153 19.41 9.09 -14.67
C SER A 153 18.59 9.05 -13.38
N ALA A 154 17.42 8.41 -13.40
CA ALA A 154 16.57 8.22 -12.22
C ALA A 154 17.16 7.27 -11.17
N GLU A 155 18.12 6.41 -11.53
CA GLU A 155 18.63 5.35 -10.64
C GLU A 155 19.18 5.91 -9.31
N GLY A 156 20.00 6.97 -9.40
CA GLY A 156 20.52 7.68 -8.21
C GLY A 156 19.47 8.50 -7.45
N MET A 157 18.30 8.72 -8.05
CA MET A 157 17.20 9.47 -7.46
C MET A 157 16.19 8.57 -6.75
N VAL A 158 16.14 7.25 -7.04
CA VAL A 158 15.13 6.34 -6.47
C VAL A 158 15.10 6.37 -4.94
N HIS A 159 16.27 6.35 -4.29
CA HIS A 159 16.36 6.43 -2.82
C HIS A 159 15.81 7.74 -2.28
N LYS A 160 16.13 8.87 -2.94
CA LYS A 160 15.64 10.20 -2.56
C LYS A 160 14.14 10.30 -2.82
N VAL A 161 13.65 9.79 -3.95
CA VAL A 161 12.24 9.84 -4.35
C VAL A 161 11.37 8.99 -3.43
N SER A 162 11.82 7.80 -3.03
CA SER A 162 11.11 7.00 -2.01
C SER A 162 10.95 7.78 -0.70
N LEU A 163 11.99 8.51 -0.29
CA LEU A 163 11.98 9.36 0.91
C LEU A 163 11.12 10.62 0.74
N TYR A 164 11.14 11.26 -0.44
CA TYR A 164 10.28 12.40 -0.78
C TYR A 164 8.81 12.00 -0.88
N ILE A 165 8.50 10.84 -1.48
CA ILE A 165 7.15 10.28 -1.51
C ILE A 165 6.66 10.06 -0.08
N PHE A 166 7.49 9.53 0.82
CA PHE A 166 7.15 9.43 2.23
C PHE A 166 6.89 10.81 2.86
N LEU A 167 7.82 11.76 2.71
CA LEU A 167 7.73 13.11 3.29
C LEU A 167 6.56 13.95 2.75
N ILE A 168 6.12 13.73 1.52
CA ILE A 168 5.05 14.49 0.87
C ILE A 168 3.71 13.78 1.04
N ALA A 169 3.66 12.46 0.79
CA ALA A 169 2.40 11.72 0.83
C ALA A 169 1.85 11.62 2.26
N VAL A 170 2.70 11.39 3.28
CA VAL A 170 2.26 11.28 4.67
C VAL A 170 1.53 12.55 5.16
N PRO A 171 2.08 13.78 5.04
CA PRO A 171 1.35 14.98 5.46
C PRO A 171 0.11 15.24 4.62
N ILE A 172 0.14 15.00 3.30
CA ILE A 172 -1.07 15.13 2.45
C ILE A 172 -2.17 14.19 2.92
N ILE A 173 -1.83 12.95 3.27
CA ILE A 173 -2.77 11.95 3.79
C ILE A 173 -3.29 12.36 5.16
N VAL A 174 -2.43 12.86 6.04
CA VAL A 174 -2.84 13.37 7.36
C VAL A 174 -3.81 14.54 7.20
N VAL A 175 -3.50 15.50 6.32
CA VAL A 175 -4.36 16.65 6.00
C VAL A 175 -5.69 16.19 5.41
N PHE A 176 -5.68 15.28 4.44
CA PHE A 176 -6.88 14.71 3.85
C PHE A 176 -7.77 14.00 4.88
N LEU A 177 -7.18 13.21 5.78
CA LEU A 177 -7.92 12.54 6.85
C LEU A 177 -8.50 13.52 7.88
N LEU A 178 -7.79 14.62 8.18
CA LEU A 178 -8.30 15.68 9.03
C LEU A 178 -9.46 16.45 8.37
N LEU A 179 -9.35 16.75 7.08
CA LEU A 179 -10.40 17.41 6.30
C LEU A 179 -11.64 16.54 6.16
N ARG A 180 -11.48 15.25 5.85
CA ARG A 180 -12.59 14.29 5.79
C ARG A 180 -13.32 14.21 7.13
N LYS A 181 -12.58 14.20 8.25
CA LYS A 181 -13.18 14.20 9.60
C LYS A 181 -13.98 15.48 9.86
N ARG A 182 -13.46 16.65 9.46
CA ARG A 182 -14.19 17.92 9.56
C ARG A 182 -15.45 17.92 8.70
N TYR A 183 -15.38 17.33 7.50
CA TYR A 183 -16.51 17.23 6.60
C TYR A 183 -17.61 16.30 7.14
N LEU A 184 -17.24 15.12 7.66
CA LEU A 184 -18.20 14.17 8.24
C LEU A 184 -18.84 14.72 9.51
N LYS A 185 -18.08 15.32 10.43
CA LYS A 185 -18.63 15.98 11.61
C LYS A 185 -19.58 17.12 11.26
N ARG A 186 -19.27 17.90 10.21
CA ARG A 186 -20.15 18.95 9.71
C ARG A 186 -21.44 18.38 9.14
N LYS A 187 -21.36 17.25 8.46
CA LYS A 187 -22.53 16.56 7.89
C LYS A 187 -23.42 15.94 8.98
N GLU A 188 -22.83 15.38 10.02
CA GLU A 188 -23.53 14.87 11.21
C GLU A 188 -24.21 16.02 12.00
N ALA A 189 -23.51 17.14 12.19
CA ALA A 189 -24.08 18.32 12.84
C ALA A 189 -25.22 18.95 12.02
N ALA A 190 -25.08 19.01 10.69
CA ALA A 190 -26.14 19.48 9.80
C ALA A 190 -27.35 18.53 9.79
N ALA A 191 -27.14 17.21 9.81
CA ALA A 191 -28.22 16.22 9.87
C ALA A 191 -28.96 16.24 11.23
N ALA A 192 -28.24 16.46 12.34
CA ALA A 192 -28.85 16.59 13.66
C ALA A 192 -29.77 17.83 13.76
N GLN A 193 -29.36 18.97 13.18
CA GLN A 193 -30.17 20.19 13.14
C GLN A 193 -31.47 20.03 12.31
N THR A 194 -31.42 19.27 11.22
CA THR A 194 -32.61 18.99 10.38
C THR A 194 -33.64 18.09 11.07
N ILE A 195 -33.18 17.14 11.90
CA ILE A 195 -34.05 16.25 12.68
C ILE A 195 -34.73 17.02 13.83
N GLU A 196 -33.98 17.89 14.52
CA GLU A 196 -34.50 18.73 15.61
C GLU A 196 -35.55 19.75 15.11
N GLN A 197 -35.34 20.34 13.93
CA GLN A 197 -36.33 21.22 13.29
C GLN A 197 -37.60 20.49 12.83
N SER A 198 -37.50 19.22 12.43
CA SER A 198 -38.68 18.43 12.03
C SER A 198 -39.50 17.96 13.25
N SER A 199 -38.87 17.78 14.40
CA SER A 199 -39.55 17.36 15.64
C SER A 199 -40.22 18.52 16.40
N ASN A 200 -39.80 19.77 16.16
CA ASN A 200 -40.40 20.98 16.74
C ASN A 200 -41.58 21.55 15.92
N ASN A 201 -41.85 21.00 14.73
CA ASN A 201 -42.92 21.41 13.83
C ASN A 201 -44.10 20.40 13.80
N ILE A 202 -44.15 19.47 14.75
CA ILE A 202 -45.26 18.52 15.01
C ILE A 202 -45.78 18.81 16.40
#